data_AF-A0A536M5H6-F1
#
_entry.id   AF-A0A536M5H6-F1
#
_cell.length_a   1.000
_cell.length_b   1.000
_cell.length_c   1.000
_cell.angle_alpha   90.00
_cell.angle_beta   90.00
_cell.angle_gamma   90.00
#
_symmetry.space_group_name_H-M   'P 1'
#
loop_
_entity.id
_entity.type
_entity.pdbx_description
1 polymer ?
#
loop_
_entity_poly.entity_id
_entity_poly.type
_entity_poly.pdbx_seq_one_letter_code
_entity_poly.pdbx_strand_id
1 'polypeptide(L)'
;MQERGGVEEITVLVDKPDHGGDVRGGPGDHVELREVVADECRLEDEVLGRIAGDRQLRKADDVGARGARLVHPADDQPRISGQVTDGWVDLGESNPHNSILTAPSPPLGLVVPVAYFDRLRALSRERHTLLCVGLDPDPDRIEGGAAGALRHCRDVVRQTEEHVCCFKPNSAFWEQYGPDGWAALLELRDEAPDTPFLLDAKRGDMDNTMRAYARAVFGTLAMDAATVSPYLGSDSLREFTRYEDRGVYVLCRTSNPGARDVQHLESGGKPVFEHVAVLAEGLNGAGNIGLVVGATAPAEVAAIRRITALPFLLPGVGAQGGDVESAVRAAWNGDPASCLVAASRSVIYASKPAREAEALKAQINLATGVRA
;
A
#
# COMPACT_ATOMS: atom_id res chain seq x y z
N MET A 1 -4.78 34.07 -54.93
CA MET A 1 -3.85 33.08 -54.32
C MET A 1 -4.57 32.53 -53.11
N GLN A 2 -5.01 31.28 -53.19
CA GLN A 2 -5.99 30.67 -52.31
C GLN A 2 -5.45 29.26 -52.04
N GLU A 3 -5.05 28.96 -50.81
CA GLU A 3 -4.72 27.59 -50.42
C GLU A 3 -5.45 27.25 -49.13
N ARG A 4 -6.27 26.20 -49.25
CA ARG A 4 -7.07 25.57 -48.21
C ARG A 4 -6.24 24.46 -47.57
N GLY A 5 -6.37 24.32 -46.25
CA GLY A 5 -5.85 23.18 -45.51
C GLY A 5 -6.53 21.87 -45.91
N GLY A 6 -5.72 20.82 -46.02
CA GLY A 6 -6.17 19.43 -46.19
C GLY A 6 -5.92 18.64 -44.90
N VAL A 7 -6.89 17.80 -44.56
CA VAL A 7 -6.83 16.79 -43.48
C VAL A 7 -6.44 15.47 -44.13
N GLU A 8 -5.41 14.79 -43.64
CA GLU A 8 -5.03 13.44 -44.06
C GLU A 8 -5.72 12.39 -43.18
N GLU A 9 -6.51 11.52 -43.82
CA GLU A 9 -7.07 10.30 -43.25
C GLU A 9 -6.13 9.14 -43.58
N ILE A 10 -5.57 8.47 -42.56
CA ILE A 10 -4.71 7.29 -42.75
C ILE A 10 -5.49 6.04 -42.34
N THR A 11 -5.92 5.27 -43.33
CA THR A 11 -6.53 3.96 -43.18
C THR A 11 -5.43 2.90 -43.03
N VAL A 12 -5.39 2.19 -41.90
CA VAL A 12 -4.50 1.04 -41.70
C VAL A 12 -5.24 -0.25 -42.04
N LEU A 13 -4.79 -0.92 -43.10
CA LEU A 13 -5.21 -2.27 -43.49
C LEU A 13 -4.52 -3.32 -42.61
N VAL A 14 -5.31 -4.20 -41.99
CA VAL A 14 -4.80 -5.37 -41.25
C VAL A 14 -4.68 -6.55 -42.22
N ASP A 15 -3.46 -7.07 -42.30
CA ASP A 15 -3.04 -8.20 -43.12
C ASP A 15 -3.47 -9.54 -42.48
N LYS A 16 -3.96 -10.49 -43.29
CA LYS A 16 -4.29 -11.87 -42.89
C LYS A 16 -3.39 -12.82 -43.68
N PRO A 17 -2.71 -13.79 -43.05
CA PRO A 17 -2.06 -14.85 -43.80
C PRO A 17 -3.03 -16.01 -44.10
N ASP A 18 -3.15 -16.31 -45.39
CA ASP A 18 -3.66 -17.57 -45.95
C ASP A 18 -2.60 -18.67 -45.88
N HIS A 19 -2.98 -19.88 -45.48
CA HIS A 19 -2.38 -21.12 -45.99
C HIS A 19 -3.46 -22.20 -46.13
N GLY A 20 -3.68 -22.65 -47.38
CA GLY A 20 -4.54 -23.78 -47.73
C GLY A 20 -3.76 -25.10 -47.93
N GLY A 21 -4.50 -26.22 -47.96
CA GLY A 21 -3.96 -27.53 -48.35
C GLY A 21 -4.83 -28.74 -47.99
N ASP A 22 -5.77 -29.04 -48.88
CA ASP A 22 -6.67 -30.21 -49.11
C ASP A 22 -6.22 -31.63 -48.65
N VAL A 23 -7.14 -32.47 -48.11
CA VAL A 23 -7.32 -33.92 -48.42
C VAL A 23 -8.74 -34.40 -48.01
N ARG A 24 -9.42 -35.12 -48.93
CA ARG A 24 -10.69 -35.84 -48.77
C ARG A 24 -10.53 -37.25 -48.18
N GLY A 25 -11.52 -37.71 -47.38
CA GLY A 25 -11.94 -39.13 -47.27
C GLY A 25 -12.06 -39.72 -45.85
N GLY A 26 -13.28 -39.96 -45.37
CA GLY A 26 -13.59 -40.78 -44.16
C GLY A 26 -13.72 -42.29 -44.47
N PRO A 27 -14.38 -43.13 -43.64
CA PRO A 27 -15.04 -42.87 -42.35
C PRO A 27 -14.59 -43.80 -41.19
N GLY A 28 -14.96 -43.48 -39.94
CA GLY A 28 -14.81 -44.40 -38.81
C GLY A 28 -15.28 -43.83 -37.45
N ASP A 29 -16.53 -44.14 -37.12
CA ASP A 29 -17.16 -44.32 -35.79
C ASP A 29 -17.03 -43.28 -34.67
N HIS A 30 -18.12 -42.52 -34.52
CA HIS A 30 -18.96 -42.34 -33.33
C HIS A 30 -18.34 -42.53 -31.94
N VAL A 31 -18.08 -41.42 -31.25
CA VAL A 31 -18.48 -41.22 -29.84
C VAL A 31 -19.00 -39.78 -29.69
N GLU A 32 -20.25 -39.65 -29.26
CA GLU A 32 -20.93 -38.40 -28.96
C GLU A 32 -20.35 -37.73 -27.71
N LEU A 33 -19.92 -36.47 -27.82
CA LEU A 33 -19.89 -35.52 -26.71
C LEU A 33 -20.59 -34.24 -27.17
N ARG A 34 -21.79 -34.03 -26.66
CA ARG A 34 -22.62 -32.85 -26.88
C ARG A 34 -21.92 -31.61 -26.35
N GLU A 35 -21.82 -30.60 -27.21
CA GLU A 35 -21.69 -29.20 -26.84
C GLU A 35 -22.89 -28.78 -25.97
N VAL A 36 -22.59 -28.14 -24.83
CA VAL A 36 -23.53 -27.30 -24.11
C VAL A 36 -22.96 -25.89 -24.15
N VAL A 37 -23.43 -25.11 -25.11
CA VAL A 37 -23.45 -23.65 -25.04
C VAL A 37 -24.92 -23.24 -24.98
N ALA A 38 -25.18 -22.23 -24.15
CA ALA A 38 -26.44 -21.56 -23.84
C ALA A 38 -27.09 -22.03 -22.53
N ASP A 39 -26.83 -21.31 -21.43
CA ASP A 39 -27.84 -20.39 -20.85
C ASP A 39 -27.24 -19.61 -19.66
N GLU A 40 -26.59 -18.47 -19.92
CA GLU A 40 -26.34 -17.44 -18.88
C GLU A 40 -26.74 -16.07 -19.43
N CYS A 41 -28.00 -15.97 -19.86
CA CYS A 41 -28.70 -14.70 -20.02
C CYS A 41 -29.91 -14.72 -19.10
N ARG A 42 -29.67 -14.69 -17.78
CA ARG A 42 -30.65 -14.31 -16.75
C ARG A 42 -30.01 -14.35 -15.37
N LEU A 43 -29.52 -13.18 -14.93
CA LEU A 43 -29.58 -12.67 -13.54
C LEU A 43 -28.79 -11.34 -13.42
N GLU A 44 -28.95 -10.42 -14.39
CA GLU A 44 -28.47 -9.03 -14.26
C GLU A 44 -29.55 -8.05 -13.78
N ASP A 45 -30.74 -8.54 -13.38
CA ASP A 45 -31.91 -7.68 -13.08
C ASP A 45 -32.29 -7.58 -11.58
N GLU A 46 -31.40 -7.82 -10.62
CA GLU A 46 -31.75 -7.70 -9.19
C GLU A 46 -30.93 -6.76 -8.29
N VAL A 47 -29.97 -5.96 -8.80
CA VAL A 47 -29.24 -5.00 -7.94
C VAL A 47 -29.05 -3.60 -8.54
N LEU A 48 -29.91 -3.16 -9.48
CA LEU A 48 -29.94 -1.77 -9.94
C LEU A 48 -31.36 -1.19 -9.97
N GLY A 49 -32.03 -1.25 -8.82
CA GLY A 49 -33.30 -0.57 -8.59
C GLY A 49 -33.15 0.62 -7.64
N ARG A 50 -32.66 1.77 -8.12
CA ARG A 50 -32.98 3.14 -7.61
C ARG A 50 -32.11 4.21 -8.29
N ILE A 51 -32.40 4.54 -9.53
CA ILE A 51 -32.21 5.92 -10.03
C ILE A 51 -33.51 6.31 -10.74
N ALA A 52 -34.29 7.17 -10.09
CA ALA A 52 -35.46 7.79 -10.67
C ALA A 52 -35.01 8.81 -11.73
N GLY A 53 -35.54 8.67 -12.94
CA GLY A 53 -35.51 9.70 -13.95
C GLY A 53 -36.56 10.79 -13.71
N ASP A 54 -36.40 11.86 -14.48
CA ASP A 54 -37.35 12.92 -14.83
C ASP A 54 -37.48 14.15 -13.90
N ARG A 55 -36.78 15.25 -14.25
CA ARG A 55 -37.33 16.35 -15.09
C ARG A 55 -36.49 17.64 -15.08
N GLN A 56 -36.20 18.10 -16.30
CA GLN A 56 -36.21 19.49 -16.80
C GLN A 56 -35.46 20.60 -16.03
N LEU A 57 -34.34 21.02 -16.62
CA LEU A 57 -33.70 22.31 -16.38
C LEU A 57 -34.52 23.45 -17.04
N ARG A 58 -34.98 24.41 -16.25
CA ARG A 58 -35.32 25.77 -16.70
C ARG A 58 -34.62 26.81 -15.82
N LYS A 59 -34.15 27.87 -16.48
CA LYS A 59 -33.43 29.03 -15.96
C LYS A 59 -34.29 29.96 -15.08
N ALA A 60 -33.58 30.74 -14.28
CA ALA A 60 -33.80 32.15 -13.89
C ALA A 60 -34.31 32.47 -12.47
N ASP A 61 -33.50 33.31 -11.81
CA ASP A 61 -33.79 34.48 -10.98
C ASP A 61 -34.55 34.39 -9.64
N ASP A 62 -33.74 34.63 -8.58
CA ASP A 62 -33.84 35.75 -7.63
C ASP A 62 -34.95 35.83 -6.55
N VAL A 63 -34.54 36.43 -5.42
CA VAL A 63 -35.31 37.03 -4.30
C VAL A 63 -35.84 36.14 -3.16
N GLY A 64 -35.35 36.44 -1.93
CA GLY A 64 -36.24 36.89 -0.86
C GLY A 64 -36.52 36.01 0.38
N ALA A 65 -35.69 36.19 1.41
CA ALA A 65 -36.02 36.49 2.82
C ALA A 65 -37.26 35.90 3.56
N ARG A 66 -36.98 35.49 4.82
CA ARG A 66 -37.87 35.32 6.01
C ARG A 66 -38.77 34.07 5.98
N GLY A 67 -39.02 33.35 7.08
CA GLY A 67 -38.65 33.49 8.48
C GLY A 67 -39.38 32.43 9.31
N ALA A 68 -38.72 32.00 10.41
CA ALA A 68 -39.26 31.65 11.72
C ALA A 68 -40.45 30.66 11.90
N ARG A 69 -40.20 29.69 12.81
CA ARG A 69 -41.09 29.14 13.87
C ARG A 69 -42.18 28.15 13.41
N LEU A 70 -42.64 27.13 14.17
CA LEU A 70 -42.45 26.62 15.54
C LEU A 70 -42.95 25.14 15.54
N VAL A 71 -42.28 24.28 16.34
CA VAL A 71 -42.75 23.17 17.22
C VAL A 71 -44.27 22.83 17.17
N HIS A 72 -44.77 21.58 17.13
CA HIS A 72 -44.75 20.49 18.15
C HIS A 72 -45.60 19.26 17.67
N PRO A 73 -45.90 18.19 18.47
CA PRO A 73 -45.43 16.79 18.29
C PRO A 73 -46.54 15.70 18.11
N ALA A 74 -46.15 14.42 18.33
CA ALA A 74 -46.95 13.19 18.60
C ALA A 74 -47.60 12.54 17.35
N ASP A 75 -47.77 11.23 17.22
CA ASP A 75 -47.44 10.00 17.97
C ASP A 75 -47.59 8.83 16.95
N ASP A 76 -47.39 7.58 17.41
CA ASP A 76 -47.72 6.29 16.77
C ASP A 76 -46.62 5.54 15.98
N GLN A 77 -45.92 4.65 16.70
CA GLN A 77 -45.35 3.42 16.14
C GLN A 77 -45.81 2.19 16.95
N PRO A 78 -46.32 1.12 16.31
CA PRO A 78 -46.72 -0.10 16.99
C PRO A 78 -45.53 -1.01 17.29
N ARG A 79 -45.64 -1.67 18.46
CA ARG A 79 -44.75 -2.69 19.03
C ARG A 79 -44.60 -3.89 18.09
N ILE A 80 -43.35 -4.32 17.89
CA ILE A 80 -43.02 -5.67 17.39
C ILE A 80 -42.27 -6.42 18.49
N SER A 81 -42.89 -7.49 18.97
CA SER A 81 -42.31 -8.50 19.85
C SER A 81 -41.58 -9.55 19.00
N GLY A 82 -40.29 -9.78 19.27
CA GLY A 82 -39.51 -10.89 18.73
C GLY A 82 -38.73 -11.54 19.86
N GLN A 83 -39.02 -12.81 20.14
CA GLN A 83 -38.52 -13.62 21.24
C GLN A 83 -36.99 -13.78 21.19
N VAL A 84 -36.35 -13.54 22.33
CA VAL A 84 -34.98 -13.98 22.64
C VAL A 84 -35.09 -15.40 23.20
N THR A 85 -34.34 -16.34 22.64
CA THR A 85 -34.18 -17.68 23.21
C THR A 85 -32.88 -17.71 24.00
N ASP A 86 -33.01 -17.65 25.33
CA ASP A 86 -31.91 -17.79 26.27
C ASP A 86 -31.54 -19.27 26.42
N GLY A 87 -30.38 -19.66 25.90
CA GLY A 87 -29.76 -20.95 26.14
C GLY A 87 -28.95 -20.91 27.44
N TRP A 88 -29.52 -21.50 28.49
CA TRP A 88 -28.93 -21.66 29.82
C TRP A 88 -27.69 -22.56 29.78
N VAL A 89 -26.57 -22.11 30.36
CA VAL A 89 -25.43 -22.97 30.74
C VAL A 89 -25.38 -23.04 32.26
N ASP A 90 -25.54 -24.26 32.78
CA ASP A 90 -25.47 -24.62 34.18
C ASP A 90 -24.00 -24.63 34.66
N LEU A 91 -23.68 -23.85 35.70
CA LEU A 91 -22.38 -23.80 36.35
C LEU A 91 -22.50 -24.40 37.75
N GLY A 92 -22.54 -25.72 37.81
CA GLY A 92 -22.46 -26.48 39.05
C GLY A 92 -21.35 -27.52 38.96
N GLU A 93 -20.18 -27.21 39.54
CA GLU A 93 -19.46 -28.11 40.46
C GLU A 93 -18.14 -27.46 40.93
N SER A 94 -18.00 -27.39 42.25
CA SER A 94 -16.83 -26.91 42.96
C SER A 94 -16.12 -28.11 43.56
N ASN A 95 -14.86 -28.33 43.20
CA ASN A 95 -13.97 -29.28 43.87
C ASN A 95 -12.75 -28.52 44.43
N PRO A 96 -12.46 -28.63 45.75
CA PRO A 96 -11.28 -28.01 46.36
C PRO A 96 -10.06 -28.95 46.34
N HIS A 97 -8.89 -28.37 46.63
CA HIS A 97 -7.53 -28.96 46.75
C HIS A 97 -6.72 -28.88 45.44
N ASN A 98 -5.52 -28.30 45.38
CA ASN A 98 -4.43 -28.33 46.34
C ASN A 98 -3.49 -27.10 46.12
N SER A 99 -3.18 -26.35 47.18
CA SER A 99 -2.32 -25.17 47.11
C SER A 99 -0.85 -25.57 46.96
N ILE A 100 -0.27 -25.38 45.78
CA ILE A 100 1.18 -25.34 45.60
C ILE A 100 1.59 -23.87 45.73
N LEU A 101 2.35 -23.56 46.77
CA LEU A 101 3.01 -22.26 46.96
C LEU A 101 4.11 -22.14 45.90
N THR A 102 3.78 -21.56 44.75
CA THR A 102 4.77 -21.13 43.76
C THR A 102 5.33 -19.78 44.21
N ALA A 103 6.64 -19.70 44.40
CA ALA A 103 7.34 -18.44 44.67
C ALA A 103 7.02 -17.42 43.56
N PRO A 104 6.90 -16.11 43.88
CA PRO A 104 6.64 -15.10 42.87
C PRO A 104 7.82 -15.04 41.89
N SER A 105 7.56 -15.40 40.64
CA SER A 105 8.44 -15.07 39.52
C SER A 105 8.73 -13.56 39.55
N PRO A 106 9.97 -13.12 39.24
CA PRO A 106 10.24 -11.70 39.13
C PRO A 106 9.28 -11.09 38.09
N PRO A 107 8.86 -9.83 38.25
CA PRO A 107 8.05 -9.19 37.24
C PRO A 107 8.84 -9.23 35.93
N LEU A 108 8.30 -9.93 34.93
CA LEU A 108 8.71 -9.77 33.55
C LEU A 108 8.63 -8.28 33.27
N GLY A 109 9.79 -7.62 33.18
CA GLY A 109 9.87 -6.21 32.85
C GLY A 109 9.01 -6.00 31.62
N LEU A 110 8.09 -5.05 31.67
CA LEU A 110 7.25 -4.70 30.54
C LEU A 110 8.18 -4.26 29.42
N VAL A 111 8.49 -5.16 28.48
CA VAL A 111 9.26 -4.81 27.28
C VAL A 111 8.31 -3.98 26.44
N VAL A 112 8.41 -2.66 26.59
CA VAL A 112 7.69 -1.73 25.71
C VAL A 112 8.26 -1.95 24.31
N PRO A 113 7.42 -2.28 23.30
CA PRO A 113 7.89 -2.42 21.94
C PRO A 113 8.57 -1.12 21.51
N VAL A 114 9.79 -1.22 20.97
CA VAL A 114 10.51 -0.04 20.46
C VAL A 114 9.81 0.44 19.20
N ALA A 115 9.43 1.73 19.15
CA ALA A 115 8.73 2.31 18.02
C ALA A 115 9.53 2.18 16.72
N TYR A 116 8.83 1.95 15.61
CA TYR A 116 9.43 1.73 14.28
C TYR A 116 10.50 2.77 13.91
N PHE A 117 10.21 4.07 14.04
CA PHE A 117 11.17 5.11 13.67
C PHE A 117 12.40 5.16 14.58
N ASP A 118 12.29 4.76 15.85
CA ASP A 118 13.45 4.63 16.73
C ASP A 118 14.33 3.46 16.35
N ARG A 119 13.73 2.33 15.94
CA ARG A 119 14.47 1.21 15.35
C ARG A 119 15.22 1.63 14.09
N LEU A 120 14.58 2.40 13.19
CA LEU A 120 15.25 2.94 12.01
C LEU A 120 16.43 3.86 12.38
N ARG A 121 16.27 4.73 13.39
CA ARG A 121 17.38 5.59 13.85
C ARG A 121 18.54 4.78 14.39
N ALA A 122 18.26 3.72 15.15
CA ALA A 122 19.29 2.83 15.69
C ALA A 122 20.05 2.12 14.56
N LEU A 123 19.33 1.47 13.66
CA LEU A 123 19.91 0.74 12.53
C LEU A 123 20.64 1.65 11.55
N SER A 124 20.11 2.85 11.29
CA SER A 124 20.77 3.84 10.44
C SER A 124 22.14 4.24 10.99
N ARG A 125 22.25 4.42 12.32
CA ARG A 125 23.52 4.75 12.97
C ARG A 125 24.47 3.57 13.00
N GLU A 126 23.98 2.38 13.37
CA GLU A 126 24.77 1.16 13.47
C GLU A 126 25.33 0.72 12.12
N ARG A 127 24.47 0.69 11.10
CA ARG A 127 24.81 0.20 9.76
C ARG A 127 25.21 1.32 8.82
N HIS A 128 25.25 2.58 9.27
CA HIS A 128 25.56 3.77 8.47
C HIS A 128 24.79 3.77 7.14
N THR A 129 23.47 3.69 7.19
CA THR A 129 22.64 3.54 5.99
C THR A 129 21.29 4.22 6.15
N LEU A 130 20.69 4.54 5.02
CA LEU A 130 19.26 4.90 4.89
C LEU A 130 18.59 4.04 3.80
N LEU A 131 19.28 2.98 3.37
CA LEU A 131 18.83 2.13 2.27
C LEU A 131 17.65 1.25 2.72
N CYS A 132 16.65 1.17 1.85
CA CYS A 132 15.50 0.31 1.97
C CYS A 132 15.46 -0.59 0.72
N VAL A 133 15.62 -1.90 0.88
CA VAL A 133 15.63 -2.83 -0.27
C VAL A 133 14.22 -3.37 -0.51
N GLY A 134 13.73 -3.21 -1.73
CA GLY A 134 12.44 -3.77 -2.17
C GLY A 134 12.53 -5.25 -2.50
N LEU A 135 11.53 -6.02 -2.06
CA LEU A 135 11.44 -7.47 -2.26
C LEU A 135 10.21 -7.77 -3.12
N ASP A 136 10.37 -7.48 -4.42
CA ASP A 136 9.30 -7.47 -5.42
C ASP A 136 9.57 -8.55 -6.50
N PRO A 137 9.37 -9.85 -6.16
CA PRO A 137 9.71 -10.98 -7.05
C PRO A 137 8.73 -11.09 -8.21
N ASP A 138 9.21 -10.79 -9.41
CA ASP A 138 8.47 -10.85 -10.66
C ASP A 138 8.42 -12.31 -11.16
N PRO A 139 7.23 -12.92 -11.32
CA PRO A 139 7.10 -14.31 -11.75
C PRO A 139 7.66 -14.55 -13.15
N ASP A 140 7.76 -13.53 -14.00
CA ASP A 140 8.35 -13.64 -15.35
C ASP A 140 9.88 -13.76 -15.30
N ARG A 141 10.48 -13.48 -14.14
CA ARG A 141 11.94 -13.50 -13.93
C ARG A 141 12.39 -14.53 -12.92
N ILE A 142 11.49 -14.94 -12.02
CA ILE A 142 11.76 -15.89 -10.94
C ILE A 142 10.75 -17.02 -11.05
N GLU A 143 11.22 -18.17 -11.53
CA GLU A 143 10.40 -19.37 -11.66
C GLU A 143 10.13 -20.04 -10.31
N GLY A 144 9.10 -20.89 -10.27
CA GLY A 144 8.78 -21.73 -9.10
C GLY A 144 7.77 -21.14 -8.12
N GLY A 145 6.97 -20.16 -8.55
CA GLY A 145 5.86 -19.58 -7.79
C GLY A 145 6.29 -18.97 -6.46
N ALA A 146 5.42 -19.02 -5.44
CA ALA A 146 5.71 -18.49 -4.11
C ALA A 146 7.01 -19.07 -3.49
N ALA A 147 7.27 -20.37 -3.69
CA ALA A 147 8.48 -21.00 -3.18
C ALA A 147 9.75 -20.49 -3.89
N GLY A 148 9.67 -20.23 -5.20
CA GLY A 148 10.74 -19.59 -5.97
C GLY A 148 11.02 -18.17 -5.51
N ALA A 149 9.95 -17.38 -5.39
CA ALA A 149 9.99 -16.02 -4.86
C ALA A 149 10.63 -15.96 -3.46
N LEU A 150 10.22 -16.86 -2.56
CA LEU A 150 10.78 -16.97 -1.20
C LEU A 150 12.27 -17.29 -1.22
N ARG A 151 12.68 -18.33 -1.97
CA ARG A 151 14.10 -18.72 -2.06
C ARG A 151 14.95 -17.56 -2.57
N HIS A 152 14.49 -16.88 -3.62
CA HIS A 152 15.20 -15.75 -4.21
C HIS A 152 15.30 -14.57 -3.23
N CYS A 153 14.19 -14.19 -2.60
CA CYS A 153 14.18 -13.07 -1.66
C CYS A 153 14.97 -13.37 -0.38
N ARG A 154 14.98 -14.62 0.12
CA ARG A 154 15.83 -15.03 1.26
C ARG A 154 17.31 -14.84 0.93
N ASP A 155 17.74 -15.23 -0.26
CA ASP A 155 19.12 -15.04 -0.70
C ASP A 155 19.51 -13.55 -0.76
N VAL A 156 18.62 -12.71 -1.32
CA VAL A 156 18.82 -11.25 -1.35
C VAL A 156 18.87 -10.66 0.05
N VAL A 157 17.97 -11.07 0.96
CA VAL A 157 17.97 -10.62 2.37
C VAL A 157 19.30 -10.95 3.03
N ARG A 158 19.74 -12.21 2.98
CA ARG A 158 21.02 -12.66 3.55
C ARG A 158 22.22 -11.88 3.04
N GLN A 159 22.23 -11.54 1.75
CA GLN A 159 23.32 -10.82 1.13
C GLN A 159 23.32 -9.31 1.41
N THR A 160 22.20 -8.72 1.84
CA THR A 160 22.04 -7.27 1.89
C THR A 160 21.69 -6.71 3.27
N GLU A 161 21.39 -7.55 4.25
CA GLU A 161 20.92 -7.13 5.58
C GLU A 161 21.85 -6.10 6.25
N GLU A 162 23.17 -6.32 6.19
CA GLU A 162 24.18 -5.42 6.79
C GLU A 162 24.24 -4.02 6.12
N HIS A 163 23.60 -3.86 4.96
CA HIS A 163 23.61 -2.62 4.18
C HIS A 163 22.30 -1.83 4.27
N VAL A 164 21.25 -2.38 4.90
CA VAL A 164 19.90 -1.80 4.88
C VAL A 164 19.38 -1.41 6.26
N CYS A 165 18.51 -0.41 6.29
CA CYS A 165 17.68 -0.07 7.45
C CYS A 165 16.43 -0.95 7.54
N CYS A 166 15.86 -1.33 6.38
CA CYS A 166 14.65 -2.15 6.34
C CYS A 166 14.50 -2.83 4.98
N PHE A 167 13.65 -3.86 4.94
CA PHE A 167 13.16 -4.48 3.72
C PHE A 167 11.74 -4.01 3.40
N LYS A 168 11.39 -3.95 2.10
CA LYS A 168 10.10 -3.45 1.64
C LYS A 168 9.43 -4.34 0.59
N PRO A 169 8.81 -5.46 0.98
CA PRO A 169 7.97 -6.23 0.08
C PRO A 169 6.76 -5.40 -0.38
N ASN A 170 6.46 -5.40 -1.69
CA ASN A 170 5.21 -4.85 -2.21
C ASN A 170 4.15 -5.95 -2.28
N SER A 171 2.98 -5.71 -1.66
CA SER A 171 1.96 -6.75 -1.46
C SER A 171 1.53 -7.43 -2.75
N ALA A 172 1.45 -6.68 -3.86
CA ALA A 172 0.97 -7.20 -5.14
C ALA A 172 1.82 -8.39 -5.65
N PHE A 173 3.14 -8.36 -5.44
CA PHE A 173 4.04 -9.43 -5.90
C PHE A 173 3.91 -10.72 -5.08
N TRP A 174 3.30 -10.64 -3.90
CA TRP A 174 3.08 -11.80 -3.03
C TRP A 174 1.62 -12.27 -3.11
N GLU A 175 0.66 -11.35 -3.16
CA GLU A 175 -0.78 -11.63 -3.25
C GLU A 175 -1.16 -12.41 -4.50
N GLN A 176 -0.45 -12.21 -5.61
CA GLN A 176 -0.66 -12.96 -6.85
C GLN A 176 -0.48 -14.48 -6.70
N TYR A 177 0.26 -14.93 -5.68
CA TYR A 177 0.43 -16.36 -5.38
C TYR A 177 -0.62 -16.91 -4.41
N GLY A 178 -1.64 -16.11 -4.06
CA GLY A 178 -2.69 -16.52 -3.12
C GLY A 178 -2.15 -16.80 -1.70
N PRO A 179 -2.73 -17.77 -0.97
CA PRO A 179 -2.32 -18.09 0.41
C PRO A 179 -0.83 -18.45 0.54
N ASP A 180 -0.26 -19.12 -0.46
CA ASP A 180 1.15 -19.52 -0.45
C ASP A 180 2.09 -18.30 -0.47
N GLY A 181 1.68 -17.21 -1.11
CA GLY A 181 2.43 -15.95 -1.10
C GLY A 181 2.45 -15.28 0.27
N TRP A 182 1.34 -15.35 1.02
CA TRP A 182 1.28 -14.85 2.40
C TRP A 182 2.11 -15.70 3.35
N ALA A 183 2.04 -17.03 3.21
CA ALA A 183 2.88 -17.95 3.98
C ALA A 183 4.37 -17.70 3.71
N ALA A 184 4.74 -17.53 2.44
CA ALA A 184 6.10 -17.20 2.04
C ALA A 184 6.56 -15.85 2.61
N LEU A 185 5.69 -14.83 2.64
CA LEU A 185 6.05 -13.52 3.19
C LEU A 185 6.32 -13.57 4.70
N LEU A 186 5.53 -14.35 5.45
CA LEU A 186 5.77 -14.61 6.87
C LEU A 186 7.12 -15.31 7.09
N GLU A 187 7.37 -16.35 6.30
CA GLU A 187 8.63 -17.11 6.31
C GLU A 187 9.87 -16.27 5.93
N LEU A 188 9.70 -15.29 5.04
CA LEU A 188 10.76 -14.38 4.62
C LEU A 188 11.10 -13.37 5.73
N ARG A 189 10.08 -12.89 6.45
CA ARG A 189 10.27 -11.97 7.57
C ARG A 189 11.14 -12.59 8.66
N ASP A 190 10.93 -13.88 8.95
CA ASP A 190 11.69 -14.60 9.98
C ASP A 190 13.17 -14.78 9.62
N GLU A 191 13.58 -14.53 8.37
CA GLU A 191 14.98 -14.56 7.94
C GLU A 191 15.81 -13.41 8.51
N ALA A 192 15.18 -12.27 8.83
CA ALA A 192 15.86 -11.07 9.31
C ALA A 192 15.08 -10.42 10.48
N PRO A 193 15.01 -11.09 11.65
CA PRO A 193 14.13 -10.69 12.75
C PRO A 193 14.47 -9.32 13.36
N ASP A 194 15.74 -8.90 13.27
CA ASP A 194 16.20 -7.63 13.80
C ASP A 194 16.01 -6.46 12.81
N THR A 195 15.73 -6.76 11.54
CA THR A 195 15.58 -5.78 10.47
C THR A 195 14.10 -5.53 10.17
N PRO A 196 13.59 -4.28 10.26
CA PRO A 196 12.19 -3.97 10.00
C PRO A 196 11.71 -4.34 8.58
N PHE A 197 10.45 -4.77 8.48
CA PHE A 197 9.74 -4.98 7.22
C PHE A 197 8.63 -3.94 7.04
N LEU A 198 8.73 -3.16 5.95
CA LEU A 198 7.74 -2.18 5.51
C LEU A 198 6.90 -2.78 4.37
N LEU A 199 5.63 -3.08 4.62
CA LEU A 199 4.74 -3.58 3.58
C LEU A 199 4.23 -2.46 2.68
N ASP A 200 4.65 -2.47 1.43
CA ASP A 200 4.17 -1.50 0.45
C ASP A 200 2.83 -1.94 -0.17
N ALA A 201 1.76 -1.74 0.60
CA ALA A 201 0.40 -2.23 0.31
C ALA A 201 -0.58 -1.17 -0.22
N LYS A 202 -0.28 0.12 -0.04
CA LYS A 202 -1.05 1.28 -0.54
C LYS A 202 -2.54 1.21 -0.18
N ARG A 203 -2.87 0.68 1.00
CA ARG A 203 -4.26 0.44 1.42
C ARG A 203 -5.03 1.76 1.56
N GLY A 204 -6.30 1.75 1.16
CA GLY A 204 -7.20 2.89 1.32
C GLY A 204 -8.65 2.44 1.14
N ASP A 205 -9.43 2.58 2.19
CA ASP A 205 -10.86 2.23 2.24
C ASP A 205 -11.54 3.02 3.38
N MET A 206 -12.82 2.78 3.66
CA MET A 206 -13.54 3.33 4.80
C MET A 206 -13.16 2.65 6.12
N ASP A 207 -13.49 3.30 7.24
CA ASP A 207 -13.06 2.97 8.61
C ASP A 207 -13.05 1.47 8.97
N ASN A 208 -14.18 0.76 8.81
CA ASN A 208 -14.26 -0.66 9.19
C ASN A 208 -13.31 -1.54 8.36
N THR A 209 -13.21 -1.27 7.06
CA THR A 209 -12.31 -1.99 6.15
C THR A 209 -10.86 -1.65 6.45
N MET A 210 -10.55 -0.37 6.74
CA MET A 210 -9.20 0.04 7.13
C MET A 210 -8.72 -0.61 8.43
N ARG A 211 -9.63 -0.83 9.40
CA ARG A 211 -9.33 -1.61 10.61
C ARG A 211 -8.94 -3.05 10.27
N ALA A 212 -9.65 -3.69 9.34
CA ALA A 212 -9.34 -5.04 8.88
C ALA A 212 -7.98 -5.07 8.16
N TYR A 213 -7.68 -4.08 7.31
CA TYR A 213 -6.36 -3.95 6.69
C TYR A 213 -5.24 -3.76 7.71
N ALA A 214 -5.40 -2.88 8.69
CA ALA A 214 -4.39 -2.67 9.73
C ALA A 214 -4.13 -3.94 10.54
N ARG A 215 -5.19 -4.69 10.90
CA ARG A 215 -5.05 -6.00 11.58
C ARG A 215 -4.32 -7.02 10.70
N ALA A 216 -4.65 -7.09 9.41
CA ALA A 216 -3.97 -8.02 8.50
C ALA A 216 -2.48 -7.69 8.37
N VAL A 217 -2.13 -6.40 8.24
CA VAL A 217 -0.73 -5.98 8.03
C VAL A 217 0.09 -6.06 9.31
N PHE A 218 -0.37 -5.47 10.41
CA PHE A 218 0.42 -5.37 11.64
C PHE A 218 0.21 -6.56 12.60
N GLY A 219 -0.95 -7.21 12.55
CA GLY A 219 -1.27 -8.37 13.37
C GLY A 219 -0.91 -9.68 12.68
N THR A 220 -1.55 -9.97 11.54
CA THR A 220 -1.38 -11.27 10.86
C THR A 220 -0.02 -11.39 10.19
N LEU A 221 0.39 -10.40 9.40
CA LEU A 221 1.69 -10.39 8.72
C LEU A 221 2.85 -9.89 9.60
N ALA A 222 2.55 -9.37 10.79
CA ALA A 222 3.52 -8.83 11.74
C ALA A 222 4.49 -7.80 11.13
N MET A 223 4.04 -7.02 10.13
CA MET A 223 4.85 -5.99 9.48
C MET A 223 5.11 -4.83 10.44
N ASP A 224 6.26 -4.19 10.31
CA ASP A 224 6.65 -3.08 11.19
C ASP A 224 6.16 -1.72 10.67
N ALA A 225 5.94 -1.61 9.37
CA ALA A 225 5.39 -0.42 8.75
C ALA A 225 4.56 -0.75 7.49
N ALA A 226 3.75 0.20 7.04
CA ALA A 226 2.91 0.04 5.85
C ALA A 226 2.76 1.34 5.04
N THR A 227 2.49 1.22 3.73
CA THR A 227 2.03 2.35 2.91
C THR A 227 0.51 2.42 2.83
N VAL A 228 -0.05 3.64 2.89
CA VAL A 228 -1.49 3.91 2.87
C VAL A 228 -1.85 5.08 1.95
N SER A 229 -3.02 5.03 1.32
CA SER A 229 -3.53 6.07 0.43
C SER A 229 -4.33 7.12 1.21
N PRO A 230 -4.06 8.43 1.06
CA PRO A 230 -4.80 9.49 1.74
C PRO A 230 -6.12 9.86 1.06
N TYR A 231 -6.43 9.27 -0.09
CA TYR A 231 -7.48 9.78 -1.00
C TYR A 231 -8.86 9.90 -0.34
N LEU A 232 -9.19 8.99 0.58
CA LEU A 232 -10.47 8.97 1.27
C LEU A 232 -10.55 9.90 2.49
N GLY A 233 -9.44 10.57 2.85
CA GLY A 233 -9.40 11.54 3.92
C GLY A 233 -8.83 11.02 5.23
N SER A 234 -8.80 11.91 6.23
CA SER A 234 -8.07 11.71 7.49
C SER A 234 -8.57 10.54 8.35
N ASP A 235 -9.87 10.30 8.35
CA ASP A 235 -10.56 9.24 9.07
C ASP A 235 -10.04 7.86 8.63
N SER A 236 -9.96 7.63 7.31
CA SER A 236 -9.40 6.38 6.76
C SER A 236 -7.99 6.05 7.27
N LEU A 237 -7.16 7.08 7.50
CA LEU A 237 -5.77 6.92 7.93
C LEU A 237 -5.64 6.58 9.42
N ARG A 238 -6.61 6.99 10.25
CA ARG A 238 -6.54 6.85 11.72
C ARG A 238 -6.45 5.39 12.17
N GLU A 239 -7.02 4.46 11.42
CA GLU A 239 -6.99 3.05 11.80
C GLU A 239 -5.59 2.43 11.72
N PHE A 240 -4.72 2.93 10.82
CA PHE A 240 -3.32 2.53 10.79
C PHE A 240 -2.50 3.28 11.85
N THR A 241 -2.72 4.58 12.05
CA THR A 241 -1.88 5.40 12.93
C THR A 241 -2.08 5.12 14.41
N ARG A 242 -3.17 4.43 14.81
CA ARG A 242 -3.39 3.93 16.18
C ARG A 242 -2.38 2.88 16.64
N TYR A 243 -1.65 2.24 15.71
CA TYR A 243 -0.55 1.34 16.05
C TYR A 243 0.72 2.16 16.27
N GLU A 244 0.83 2.76 17.45
CA GLU A 244 1.87 3.77 17.77
C GLU A 244 3.30 3.24 17.67
N ASP A 245 3.50 1.93 17.81
CA ASP A 245 4.78 1.26 17.64
C ASP A 245 5.12 0.90 16.19
N ARG A 246 4.18 1.08 15.25
CA ARG A 246 4.31 0.77 13.81
C ARG A 246 4.44 2.04 12.96
N GLY A 247 5.13 1.95 11.83
CA GLY A 247 5.29 3.06 10.88
C GLY A 247 4.17 3.14 9.83
N VAL A 248 3.70 4.34 9.51
CA VAL A 248 2.68 4.57 8.47
C VAL A 248 3.17 5.57 7.45
N TYR A 249 3.42 5.14 6.22
CA TYR A 249 3.83 6.02 5.13
C TYR A 249 2.64 6.38 4.23
N VAL A 250 2.23 7.65 4.28
CA VAL A 250 1.12 8.17 3.49
C VAL A 250 1.57 8.52 2.08
N LEU A 251 0.86 8.06 1.05
CA LEU A 251 1.16 8.41 -0.35
C LEU A 251 0.99 9.92 -0.58
N CYS A 252 2.09 10.65 -0.73
CA CYS A 252 2.08 12.11 -0.87
C CYS A 252 2.31 12.54 -2.30
N ARG A 253 3.49 12.22 -2.84
CA ARG A 253 3.88 12.51 -4.22
C ARG A 253 4.53 11.25 -4.79
N THR A 254 3.86 10.52 -5.68
CA THR A 254 4.40 9.26 -6.23
C THR A 254 5.33 9.49 -7.41
N SER A 255 6.14 8.50 -7.79
CA SER A 255 7.19 8.66 -8.82
C SER A 255 6.72 8.42 -10.26
N ASN A 256 5.51 7.91 -10.46
CA ASN A 256 4.97 7.55 -11.77
C ASN A 256 4.55 8.79 -12.60
N PRO A 257 4.57 8.71 -13.95
CA PRO A 257 4.15 9.82 -14.82
C PRO A 257 2.74 10.35 -14.53
N GLY A 258 1.77 9.45 -14.29
CA GLY A 258 0.38 9.79 -13.97
C GLY A 258 0.18 10.43 -12.59
N ALA A 259 1.23 10.65 -11.80
CA ALA A 259 1.11 11.43 -10.56
C ALA A 259 0.50 12.81 -10.82
N ARG A 260 0.84 13.43 -11.97
CA ARG A 260 0.38 14.76 -12.37
C ARG A 260 -1.12 14.87 -12.58
N ASP A 261 -1.80 13.77 -12.85
CA ASP A 261 -3.23 13.76 -13.17
C ASP A 261 -4.08 14.18 -11.98
N VAL A 262 -3.59 13.93 -10.75
CA VAL A 262 -4.30 14.26 -9.51
C VAL A 262 -3.44 15.07 -8.55
N GLN A 263 -2.19 14.65 -8.32
CA GLN A 263 -1.36 15.19 -7.23
C GLN A 263 -0.90 16.63 -7.49
N HIS A 264 -0.85 17.02 -8.76
CA HIS A 264 -0.48 18.37 -9.20
C HIS A 264 -1.67 19.28 -9.48
N LEU A 265 -2.91 18.79 -9.32
CA LEU A 265 -4.08 19.67 -9.40
C LEU A 265 -3.98 20.74 -8.32
N GLU A 266 -4.35 21.97 -8.68
CA GLU A 266 -4.30 23.10 -7.76
C GLU A 266 -5.58 23.20 -6.93
N SER A 267 -5.42 23.38 -5.63
CA SER A 267 -6.47 23.73 -4.70
C SER A 267 -5.96 24.80 -3.75
N GLY A 268 -6.64 25.95 -3.68
CA GLY A 268 -6.21 27.07 -2.82
C GLY A 268 -4.78 27.57 -3.13
N GLY A 269 -4.35 27.52 -4.39
CA GLY A 269 -3.02 27.97 -4.83
C GLY A 269 -1.87 27.03 -4.49
N LYS A 270 -2.16 25.79 -4.09
CA LYS A 270 -1.16 24.74 -3.83
C LYS A 270 -1.54 23.43 -4.52
N PRO A 271 -0.58 22.61 -4.95
CA PRO A 271 -0.87 21.31 -5.50
C PRO A 271 -1.41 20.35 -4.43
N VAL A 272 -2.25 19.39 -4.82
CA VAL A 272 -2.85 18.39 -3.92
C VAL A 272 -1.81 17.68 -3.04
N PHE A 273 -0.63 17.34 -3.57
CA PHE A 273 0.40 16.68 -2.75
C PHE A 273 0.86 17.53 -1.54
N GLU A 274 0.86 18.86 -1.63
CA GLU A 274 1.19 19.71 -0.47
C GLU A 274 0.09 19.67 0.59
N HIS A 275 -1.18 19.57 0.18
CA HIS A 275 -2.29 19.36 1.11
C HIS A 275 -2.18 18.03 1.83
N VAL A 276 -1.75 16.97 1.12
CA VAL A 276 -1.47 15.66 1.75
C VAL A 276 -0.35 15.76 2.79
N ALA A 277 0.72 16.50 2.51
CA ALA A 277 1.80 16.68 3.48
C ALA A 277 1.31 17.36 4.77
N VAL A 278 0.48 18.40 4.64
CA VAL A 278 -0.16 19.08 5.79
C VAL A 278 -1.12 18.15 6.53
N LEU A 279 -1.92 17.37 5.81
CA LEU A 279 -2.85 16.40 6.38
C LEU A 279 -2.12 15.36 7.25
N ALA A 280 -1.04 14.79 6.71
CA ALA A 280 -0.23 13.79 7.42
C ALA A 280 0.43 14.36 8.67
N GLU A 281 0.99 15.57 8.59
CA GLU A 281 1.55 16.28 9.75
C GLU A 281 0.50 16.45 10.86
N GLY A 282 -0.71 16.87 10.50
CA GLY A 282 -1.82 17.05 11.45
C GLY A 282 -2.30 15.76 12.10
N LEU A 283 -1.98 14.59 11.54
CA LEU A 283 -2.33 13.28 12.09
C LEU A 283 -1.19 12.63 12.89
N ASN A 284 0.01 13.20 12.89
CA ASN A 284 1.21 12.59 13.47
C ASN A 284 1.31 12.73 15.00
N GLY A 285 0.19 12.59 15.72
CA GLY A 285 0.14 12.73 17.17
C GLY A 285 1.02 11.71 17.93
N ALA A 286 1.17 10.50 17.37
CA ALA A 286 2.00 9.44 17.93
C ALA A 286 3.45 9.42 17.38
N GLY A 287 3.82 10.35 16.49
CA GLY A 287 5.16 10.38 15.90
C GLY A 287 5.46 9.21 14.95
N ASN A 288 4.44 8.52 14.45
CA ASN A 288 4.55 7.27 13.70
C ASN A 288 4.12 7.39 12.22
N ILE A 289 4.05 8.61 11.69
CA ILE A 289 3.73 8.89 10.29
C ILE A 289 4.97 9.32 9.49
N GLY A 290 5.07 8.84 8.25
CA GLY A 290 5.95 9.33 7.22
C GLY A 290 5.21 9.57 5.91
N LEU A 291 5.92 10.07 4.89
CA LEU A 291 5.37 10.35 3.56
C LEU A 291 6.08 9.53 2.48
N VAL A 292 5.34 9.00 1.51
CA VAL A 292 5.95 8.49 0.27
C VAL A 292 6.12 9.64 -0.70
N VAL A 293 7.38 9.94 -1.05
CA VAL A 293 7.76 11.05 -1.93
C VAL A 293 8.73 10.54 -3.00
N GLY A 294 8.32 10.56 -4.26
CA GLY A 294 9.10 10.01 -5.37
C GLY A 294 10.44 10.73 -5.56
N ALA A 295 11.52 9.95 -5.61
CA ALA A 295 12.88 10.46 -5.82
C ALA A 295 13.10 11.10 -7.21
N THR A 296 12.15 10.95 -8.14
CA THR A 296 12.24 11.45 -9.52
C THR A 296 12.04 12.98 -9.64
N ALA A 297 11.68 13.68 -8.56
CA ALA A 297 11.51 15.14 -8.58
C ALA A 297 12.11 15.83 -7.33
N PRO A 298 13.43 16.03 -7.28
CA PRO A 298 14.11 16.66 -6.14
C PRO A 298 13.57 18.04 -5.75
N ALA A 299 13.12 18.84 -6.72
CA ALA A 299 12.51 20.14 -6.43
C ALA A 299 11.19 20.02 -5.63
N GLU A 300 10.38 19.00 -5.93
CA GLU A 300 9.13 18.71 -5.23
C GLU A 300 9.41 18.06 -3.87
N VAL A 301 10.43 17.21 -3.76
CA VAL A 301 10.94 16.70 -2.48
C VAL A 301 11.32 17.86 -1.55
N ALA A 302 12.09 18.83 -2.06
CA ALA A 302 12.49 20.02 -1.30
C ALA A 302 11.29 20.92 -0.94
N ALA A 303 10.27 20.99 -1.81
CA ALA A 303 9.04 21.71 -1.51
C ALA A 303 8.28 21.09 -0.34
N ILE A 304 8.11 19.77 -0.34
CA ILE A 304 7.46 19.05 0.75
C ILE A 304 8.30 19.16 2.04
N ARG A 305 9.64 19.07 1.96
CA ARG A 305 10.51 19.22 3.13
C ARG A 305 10.41 20.61 3.79
N ARG A 306 10.06 21.67 3.06
CA ARG A 306 9.77 23.00 3.65
C ARG A 306 8.46 23.05 4.43
N ILE A 307 7.56 22.10 4.21
CA ILE A 307 6.24 22.03 4.86
C ILE A 307 6.31 21.19 6.14
N THR A 308 7.13 20.13 6.16
CA THR A 308 7.08 19.11 7.21
C THR A 308 8.44 18.50 7.53
N ALA A 309 8.63 18.12 8.80
CA ALA A 309 9.79 17.37 9.29
C ALA A 309 9.60 15.84 9.23
N LEU A 310 8.44 15.34 8.77
CA LEU A 310 8.13 13.90 8.74
C LEU A 310 9.17 13.08 7.97
N PRO A 311 9.42 11.82 8.38
CA PRO A 311 10.18 10.85 7.62
C PRO A 311 9.67 10.65 6.18
N PHE A 312 10.56 10.58 5.18
CA PHE A 312 10.20 10.31 3.79
C PHE A 312 10.61 8.90 3.35
N LEU A 313 9.74 8.16 2.68
CA LEU A 313 10.12 7.01 1.86
C LEU A 313 10.30 7.49 0.42
N LEU A 314 11.50 7.31 -0.13
CA LEU A 314 11.91 7.80 -1.45
C LEU A 314 12.00 6.65 -2.47
N PRO A 315 10.88 6.21 -3.08
CA PRO A 315 10.92 5.27 -4.18
C PRO A 315 11.35 5.94 -5.49
N GLY A 316 11.87 5.14 -6.41
CA GLY A 316 12.19 5.58 -7.78
C GLY A 316 13.67 5.85 -8.03
N VAL A 317 14.54 5.54 -7.07
CA VAL A 317 15.99 5.50 -7.29
C VAL A 317 16.37 4.34 -8.22
N GLY A 318 17.35 4.57 -9.09
CA GLY A 318 17.87 3.57 -10.03
C GLY A 318 16.96 3.36 -11.23
N ALA A 319 16.12 2.33 -11.20
CA ALA A 319 15.37 1.85 -12.37
C ALA A 319 14.29 2.82 -12.91
N GLN A 320 13.96 3.89 -12.18
CA GLN A 320 13.05 4.96 -12.65
C GLN A 320 13.80 6.28 -12.93
N GLY A 321 15.14 6.25 -12.93
CA GLY A 321 15.98 7.40 -13.27
C GLY A 321 16.04 8.49 -12.19
N GLY A 322 15.57 8.23 -10.96
CA GLY A 322 15.74 9.15 -9.85
C GLY A 322 17.21 9.29 -9.47
N ASP A 323 17.71 10.53 -9.45
CA ASP A 323 19.05 10.86 -8.98
C ASP A 323 19.10 10.76 -7.46
N VAL A 324 19.85 9.78 -6.95
CA VAL A 324 19.98 9.49 -5.52
C VAL A 324 20.47 10.72 -4.77
N GLU A 325 21.50 11.38 -5.32
CA GLU A 325 22.19 12.44 -4.60
C GLU A 325 21.27 13.63 -4.38
N SER A 326 20.67 14.18 -5.44
CA SER A 326 19.78 15.34 -5.30
C SER A 326 18.51 15.03 -4.52
N ALA A 327 17.92 13.83 -4.68
CA ALA A 327 16.74 13.44 -3.92
C ALA A 327 17.04 13.32 -2.42
N VAL A 328 18.16 12.69 -2.05
CA VAL A 328 18.59 12.58 -0.65
C VAL A 328 18.94 13.94 -0.08
N ARG A 329 19.68 14.79 -0.79
CA ARG A 329 20.00 16.16 -0.35
C ARG A 329 18.73 17.00 -0.12
N ALA A 330 17.71 16.82 -0.95
CA ALA A 330 16.43 17.51 -0.79
C ALA A 330 15.60 16.99 0.38
N ALA A 331 15.73 15.70 0.72
CA ALA A 331 14.93 15.05 1.76
C ALA A 331 15.57 15.06 3.16
N TRP A 332 16.91 15.00 3.23
CA TRP A 332 17.65 14.87 4.48
C TRP A 332 17.47 16.10 5.37
N ASN A 333 17.15 15.89 6.65
CA ASN A 333 16.97 16.96 7.63
C ASN A 333 17.87 16.84 8.87
N GLY A 334 18.81 15.88 8.88
CA GLY A 334 19.70 15.61 10.00
C GLY A 334 19.25 14.47 10.94
N ASP A 335 17.97 14.08 10.92
CA ASP A 335 17.49 12.90 11.65
C ASP A 335 17.84 11.61 10.88
N PRO A 336 18.50 10.61 11.50
CA PRO A 336 18.79 9.30 10.87
C PRO A 336 17.56 8.50 10.41
N ALA A 337 16.34 8.87 10.80
CA ALA A 337 15.11 8.31 10.22
C ALA A 337 14.39 9.26 9.25
N SER A 338 15.00 10.40 8.88
CA SER A 338 14.36 11.45 8.08
C SER A 338 14.01 11.03 6.66
N CYS A 339 14.77 10.09 6.09
CA CYS A 339 14.42 9.48 4.83
C CYS A 339 14.91 8.04 4.73
N LEU A 340 14.16 7.22 3.99
CA LEU A 340 14.56 5.92 3.49
C LEU A 340 14.62 5.98 1.97
N VAL A 341 15.70 5.47 1.39
CA VAL A 341 15.88 5.42 -0.06
C VAL A 341 15.52 4.02 -0.54
N ALA A 342 14.41 3.90 -1.26
CA ALA A 342 13.90 2.60 -1.68
C ALA A 342 14.46 2.18 -3.04
N ALA A 343 15.19 1.07 -3.07
CA ALA A 343 15.73 0.44 -4.27
C ALA A 343 15.27 -1.02 -4.35
N SER A 344 14.61 -1.38 -5.44
CA SER A 344 14.04 -2.73 -5.63
C SER A 344 14.78 -3.46 -6.76
N ARG A 345 14.34 -3.24 -8.01
CA ARG A 345 14.84 -3.94 -9.21
C ARG A 345 16.36 -3.91 -9.39
N SER A 346 17.04 -2.83 -9.00
CA SER A 346 18.51 -2.71 -9.12
C SER A 346 19.27 -3.62 -8.16
N VAL A 347 18.64 -4.09 -7.09
CA VAL A 347 19.26 -4.96 -6.09
C VAL A 347 18.76 -6.40 -6.24
N ILE A 348 17.45 -6.61 -6.21
CA ILE A 348 16.86 -7.97 -6.21
C ILE A 348 17.23 -8.76 -7.47
N TYR A 349 17.48 -8.10 -8.60
CA TYR A 349 17.85 -8.76 -9.85
C TYR A 349 19.32 -8.58 -10.25
N ALA A 350 20.14 -8.04 -9.35
CA ALA A 350 21.56 -7.93 -9.58
C ALA A 350 22.21 -9.32 -9.59
N SER A 351 23.28 -9.50 -10.36
CA SER A 351 24.12 -10.69 -10.26
C SER A 351 24.90 -10.74 -8.93
N LYS A 352 25.07 -9.59 -8.28
CA LYS A 352 25.73 -9.45 -6.97
C LYS A 352 24.94 -8.46 -6.07
N PRO A 353 23.80 -8.88 -5.48
CA PRO A 353 22.95 -8.03 -4.64
C PRO A 353 23.70 -7.28 -3.54
N ALA A 354 24.61 -7.95 -2.82
CA ALA A 354 25.44 -7.33 -1.77
C ALA A 354 26.20 -6.10 -2.28
N ARG A 355 26.87 -6.25 -3.44
CA ARG A 355 27.69 -5.18 -4.05
C ARG A 355 26.83 -3.99 -4.48
N GLU A 356 25.65 -4.24 -5.03
CA GLU A 356 24.74 -3.16 -5.44
C GLU A 356 24.16 -2.41 -4.21
N ALA A 357 23.82 -3.15 -3.15
CA ALA A 357 23.38 -2.54 -1.90
C ALA A 357 24.48 -1.71 -1.23
N GLU A 358 25.71 -2.21 -1.18
CA GLU A 358 26.88 -1.48 -0.69
C GLU A 358 27.13 -0.19 -1.49
N ALA A 359 27.08 -0.26 -2.83
CA ALA A 359 27.26 0.89 -3.70
C ALA A 359 26.18 1.96 -3.49
N LEU A 360 24.91 1.56 -3.35
CA LEU A 360 23.81 2.48 -3.06
C LEU A 360 23.97 3.11 -1.67
N LYS A 361 24.30 2.33 -0.65
CA LYS A 361 24.60 2.83 0.70
C LYS A 361 25.70 3.89 0.66
N ALA A 362 26.78 3.67 -0.08
CA ALA A 362 27.86 4.65 -0.22
C ALA A 362 27.40 5.96 -0.89
N GLN A 363 26.60 5.87 -1.97
CA GLN A 363 26.03 7.04 -2.64
C GLN A 363 25.10 7.86 -1.73
N ILE A 364 24.26 7.17 -0.96
CA ILE A 364 23.35 7.78 0.01
C ILE A 364 24.16 8.52 1.10
N ASN A 365 25.19 7.88 1.65
CA ASN A 365 26.02 8.50 2.69
C ASN A 365 26.74 9.74 2.19
N LEU A 366 27.27 9.71 0.96
CA LEU A 366 27.89 10.88 0.33
C LEU A 366 26.91 12.06 0.21
N ALA A 367 25.64 11.78 -0.11
CA ALA A 367 24.60 12.80 -0.24
C ALA A 367 24.18 13.43 1.09
N THR A 368 24.15 12.65 2.18
CA THR A 368 23.84 13.16 3.54
C THR A 368 24.99 13.97 4.16
N GLY A 369 26.22 13.83 3.64
CA GLY A 369 27.40 14.47 4.20
C GLY A 369 27.93 13.80 5.48
N VAL A 370 27.35 12.66 5.88
CA VAL A 370 27.86 11.82 6.98
C VAL A 370 29.08 11.06 6.44
N ARG A 371 30.28 11.41 6.90
CA ARG A 371 31.49 10.62 6.61
C ARG A 371 31.44 9.33 7.42
N ALA A 372 31.66 8.21 6.72
CA ALA A 372 31.72 6.86 7.30
C ALA A 372 32.85 6.73 8.34
#